data_AF-A0AA97HDK5-F1
#
_entry.id   AF-A0AA97HDK5-F1
#
_cell.length_a   1.000
_cell.length_b   1.000
_cell.length_c   1.000
_cell.angle_alpha   90.00
_cell.angle_beta   90.00
_cell.angle_gamma   90.00
#
_symmetry.space_group_name_H-M   'P 1'
#
loop_
_entity.id
_entity.type
_entity.pdbx_description
1 polymer ?
#
loop_
_entity_poly.entity_id
_entity_poly.type
_entity_poly.pdbx_seq_one_letter_code
_entity_poly.pdbx_strand_id
1 'polypeptide(L)'
;MAEQSELQLVDLGYSGTIQSLLSLLLNVDTHGHYLIASNPGEHKVDGNLVRMTGYLKENVKMGEGYLPLDRSMFLESLLTSPSGQFRGIRTNFLSVDNFDFFYGRKVVAQRHFYELEQIMIGALGVCHHSAVHDVHFSSEEIEQLLYSYMGKPNMIPRFMHHLFDMDDDVTGNGTVNALQFFGLAS
;
A
#
# COMPACT_ATOMS: atom_id res chain seq x y z
N MET A 1 1.07 -12.54 28.49
CA MET A 1 0.72 -12.12 27.11
C MET A 1 0.08 -13.33 26.47
N ALA A 2 -1.15 -13.23 25.97
CA ALA A 2 -1.76 -14.35 25.24
C ALA A 2 -0.90 -14.61 23.99
N GLU A 3 -0.55 -15.88 23.76
CA GLU A 3 0.13 -16.30 22.55
C GLU A 3 -0.80 -16.00 21.39
N GLN A 4 -0.50 -14.96 20.61
CA GLN A 4 -1.33 -14.57 19.48
C GLN A 4 -1.15 -15.63 18.40
N SER A 5 -2.16 -16.49 18.24
CA SER A 5 -2.12 -17.64 17.32
C SER A 5 -2.22 -17.24 15.84
N GLU A 6 -2.65 -16.01 15.54
CA GLU A 6 -2.88 -15.49 14.20
C GLU A 6 -2.28 -14.08 14.03
N LEU A 7 -1.41 -13.92 13.04
CA LEU A 7 -0.78 -12.64 12.70
C LEU A 7 -1.73 -11.79 11.84
N GLN A 8 -2.05 -10.59 12.34
CA GLN A 8 -2.90 -9.62 11.63
C GLN A 8 -2.02 -8.73 10.75
N LEU A 9 -2.38 -8.59 9.48
CA LEU A 9 -1.61 -7.84 8.49
C LEU A 9 -2.50 -6.84 7.77
N VAL A 10 -2.01 -5.62 7.57
CA VAL A 10 -2.66 -4.62 6.72
C VAL A 10 -1.74 -4.38 5.54
N ASP A 11 -2.28 -4.48 4.33
CA ASP A 11 -1.52 -4.31 3.10
C ASP A 11 -2.39 -3.63 2.02
N LEU A 12 -1.74 -2.89 1.12
CA LEU A 12 -2.33 -2.25 -0.04
C LEU A 12 -2.22 -3.12 -1.29
N GLY A 13 -1.40 -4.17 -1.25
CA GLY A 13 -1.45 -5.25 -2.23
C GLY A 13 -2.83 -5.90 -2.28
N TYR A 14 -3.06 -6.76 -3.27
CA TYR A 14 -4.39 -7.34 -3.52
C TYR A 14 -4.39 -8.87 -3.65
N SER A 15 -3.22 -9.47 -3.84
CA SER A 15 -3.04 -10.90 -4.09
C SER A 15 -2.65 -11.73 -2.85
N GLY A 16 -2.29 -11.09 -1.74
CA GLY A 16 -1.88 -11.78 -0.51
C GLY A 16 -0.52 -12.48 -0.56
N THR A 17 0.35 -12.09 -1.49
CA THR A 17 1.67 -12.71 -1.67
C THR A 17 2.57 -12.50 -0.45
N ILE A 18 2.65 -11.27 0.08
CA ILE A 18 3.46 -10.96 1.27
C ILE A 18 2.91 -11.72 2.48
N GLN A 19 1.60 -11.69 2.69
CA GLN A 19 0.94 -12.45 3.75
C GLN A 19 1.27 -13.95 3.69
N SER A 20 1.17 -14.57 2.52
CA SER A 20 1.47 -15.99 2.33
C SER A 20 2.95 -16.30 2.65
N LEU A 21 3.87 -15.44 2.22
CA LEU A 21 5.30 -15.59 2.55
C LEU A 21 5.56 -15.45 4.05
N LEU A 22 4.90 -14.51 4.73
CA LEU A 22 5.03 -14.35 6.18
C LEU A 22 4.49 -15.56 6.93
N SER A 23 3.36 -16.11 6.49
CA SER A 23 2.81 -17.36 7.05
C SER A 23 3.79 -18.53 6.91
N LEU A 24 4.45 -18.67 5.74
CA LEU A 24 5.50 -19.68 5.51
C LEU A 24 6.74 -19.47 6.39
N LEU A 25 7.26 -18.24 6.44
CA LEU A 25 8.53 -17.94 7.12
C LEU A 25 8.41 -18.03 8.64
N LEU A 26 7.26 -17.65 9.18
CA LEU A 26 7.01 -17.60 10.62
C LEU A 26 6.27 -18.84 11.13
N ASN A 27 5.76 -19.68 10.22
CA ASN A 27 4.93 -20.85 10.52
C ASN A 27 3.73 -20.51 11.43
N VAL A 28 2.97 -19.48 11.04
CA VAL A 28 1.79 -19.01 11.76
C VAL A 28 0.61 -18.78 10.83
N ASP A 29 -0.60 -18.89 11.37
CA ASP A 29 -1.80 -18.44 10.68
C ASP A 29 -1.78 -16.92 10.49
N THR A 30 -2.39 -16.44 9.42
CA THR A 30 -2.41 -15.01 9.09
C THR A 30 -3.80 -14.55 8.67
N HIS A 31 -4.17 -13.33 9.05
CA HIS A 31 -5.34 -12.63 8.53
C HIS A 31 -4.91 -11.29 7.94
N GLY A 32 -5.04 -11.16 6.63
CA GLY A 32 -4.74 -9.96 5.86
C GLY A 32 -5.99 -9.11 5.63
N HIS A 33 -5.85 -7.83 5.91
CA HIS A 33 -6.84 -6.77 5.74
C HIS A 33 -6.40 -5.88 4.59
N TYR A 34 -7.19 -5.90 3.51
CA TYR A 34 -6.87 -5.22 2.27
C TYR A 34 -7.96 -4.21 1.94
N LEU A 35 -7.59 -3.10 1.30
CA LEU A 35 -8.60 -2.24 0.69
C LEU A 35 -9.37 -3.03 -0.39
N ILE A 36 -8.64 -3.75 -1.25
CA ILE A 36 -9.18 -4.57 -2.33
C ILE A 36 -8.52 -5.94 -2.28
N ALA A 37 -9.30 -7.02 -2.27
CA ALA A 37 -8.77 -8.39 -2.29
C ALA A 37 -9.17 -9.14 -3.56
N SER A 38 -8.20 -9.59 -4.35
CA SER A 38 -8.46 -10.33 -5.59
C SER A 38 -8.88 -11.79 -5.35
N ASN A 39 -8.42 -12.39 -4.24
CA ASN A 39 -8.73 -13.76 -3.87
C ASN A 39 -9.07 -13.84 -2.37
N PRO A 40 -10.22 -13.25 -1.95
CA PRO A 40 -10.62 -13.19 -0.55
C PRO A 40 -10.89 -14.59 0.03
N GLY A 41 -11.10 -14.65 1.34
CA GLY A 41 -11.43 -15.88 2.04
C GLY A 41 -10.20 -16.62 2.55
N GLU A 42 -10.39 -17.90 2.84
CA GLU A 42 -9.40 -18.74 3.51
C GLU A 42 -8.67 -19.66 2.53
N HIS A 43 -7.34 -19.69 2.64
CA HIS A 43 -6.45 -20.52 1.84
C HIS A 43 -5.48 -21.26 2.77
N LYS A 44 -5.00 -22.43 2.35
CA LYS A 44 -3.97 -23.17 3.07
C LYS A 44 -2.61 -22.96 2.42
N VAL A 45 -1.63 -22.56 3.22
CA VAL A 45 -0.24 -22.38 2.80
C VAL A 45 0.64 -23.16 3.77
N ASP A 46 1.23 -24.26 3.30
CA ASP A 46 2.04 -25.19 4.10
C ASP A 46 1.41 -25.59 5.45
N GLY A 47 0.11 -25.90 5.44
CA GLY A 47 -0.65 -26.29 6.63
C GLY A 47 -1.22 -25.12 7.45
N ASN A 48 -0.67 -23.92 7.33
CA ASN A 48 -1.16 -22.71 7.99
C ASN A 48 -2.37 -22.11 7.24
N LEU A 49 -3.30 -21.55 8.00
CA LEU A 49 -4.48 -20.85 7.49
C LEU A 49 -4.13 -19.39 7.16
N VAL A 50 -4.45 -19.00 5.93
CA VAL A 50 -4.23 -17.64 5.40
C VAL A 50 -5.60 -17.08 5.02
N ARG A 51 -6.12 -16.14 5.81
CA ARG A 51 -7.40 -15.47 5.55
C ARG A 51 -7.18 -14.09 4.93
N MET A 52 -7.92 -13.76 3.89
CA MET A 52 -7.91 -12.45 3.26
C MET A 52 -9.29 -11.80 3.32
N THR A 53 -9.35 -10.52 3.67
CA THR A 53 -10.59 -9.72 3.66
C THR A 53 -10.37 -8.42 2.91
N GLY A 54 -11.22 -8.14 1.92
CA GLY A 54 -11.27 -6.86 1.21
C GLY A 54 -12.36 -5.96 1.77
N TYR A 55 -12.02 -4.75 2.19
CA TYR A 55 -12.96 -3.82 2.84
C TYR A 55 -13.75 -2.93 1.87
N LEU A 56 -13.16 -2.59 0.73
CA LEU A 56 -13.84 -1.83 -0.33
C LEU A 56 -14.42 -2.76 -1.39
N LYS A 57 -13.60 -3.72 -1.87
CA LYS A 57 -13.99 -4.65 -2.93
C LYS A 57 -13.28 -5.98 -2.82
N GLU A 58 -13.97 -7.02 -3.25
CA GLU A 58 -13.47 -8.39 -3.30
C GLU A 58 -13.70 -9.01 -4.68
N ASN A 59 -12.92 -10.03 -5.03
CA ASN A 59 -13.04 -10.83 -6.26
C ASN A 59 -12.85 -10.02 -7.56
N VAL A 60 -11.99 -9.01 -7.53
CA VAL A 60 -11.61 -8.20 -8.70
C VAL A 60 -10.14 -8.43 -9.05
N LYS A 61 -9.82 -8.51 -10.35
CA LYS A 61 -8.43 -8.67 -10.81
C LYS A 61 -7.92 -7.43 -11.52
N MET A 62 -6.61 -7.23 -11.42
CA MET A 62 -5.89 -6.19 -12.14
C MET A 62 -6.10 -6.36 -13.65
N GLY A 63 -6.50 -5.29 -14.32
CA GLY A 63 -6.77 -5.24 -15.76
C GLY A 63 -8.22 -5.53 -16.16
N GLU A 64 -9.14 -5.76 -15.22
CA GLU A 64 -10.55 -6.05 -15.51
C GLU A 64 -11.45 -4.79 -15.53
N GLY A 65 -10.88 -3.59 -15.44
CA GLY A 65 -11.61 -2.32 -15.54
C GLY A 65 -12.07 -1.74 -14.20
N TYR A 66 -11.70 -2.37 -13.08
CA TYR A 66 -11.96 -1.80 -11.75
C TYR A 66 -10.90 -0.76 -11.42
N LEU A 67 -11.23 0.50 -11.68
CA LEU A 67 -10.29 1.62 -11.70
C LEU A 67 -9.42 1.76 -10.44
N PRO A 68 -9.94 1.60 -9.21
CA PRO A 68 -9.11 1.68 -8.00
C PRO A 68 -8.00 0.62 -7.92
N LEU A 69 -8.25 -0.58 -8.47
CA LEU A 69 -7.25 -1.62 -8.57
C LEU A 69 -6.31 -1.38 -9.75
N ASP A 70 -6.88 -1.09 -10.93
CA ASP A 70 -6.11 -0.85 -12.17
C ASP A 70 -5.15 0.34 -12.07
N ARG A 71 -5.40 1.24 -11.10
CA ARG A 71 -4.59 2.42 -10.81
C ARG A 71 -4.01 2.40 -9.39
N SER A 72 -3.75 1.22 -8.82
CA SER A 72 -3.21 1.07 -7.45
C SER A 72 -1.93 1.87 -7.19
N MET A 73 -1.10 2.11 -8.22
CA MET A 73 0.10 2.94 -8.15
C MET A 73 -0.14 4.33 -7.54
N PHE A 74 -1.35 4.89 -7.64
CA PHE A 74 -1.70 6.15 -6.97
C PHE A 74 -1.59 6.06 -5.45
N LEU A 75 -2.12 4.98 -4.85
CA LEU A 75 -2.06 4.80 -3.40
C LEU A 75 -0.67 4.36 -2.99
N GLU A 76 -0.05 3.48 -3.77
CA GLU A 76 1.31 3.00 -3.49
C GLU A 76 2.34 4.15 -3.51
N SER A 77 2.18 5.16 -4.38
CA SER A 77 3.08 6.32 -4.41
C SER A 77 2.98 7.18 -3.15
N LEU A 78 1.77 7.30 -2.59
CA LEU A 78 1.52 8.11 -1.40
C LEU A 78 1.85 7.35 -0.11
N LEU A 79 1.61 6.05 -0.08
CA LEU A 79 1.81 5.17 1.07
C LEU A 79 3.16 4.46 0.99
N THR A 80 4.23 5.25 0.80
CA THR A 80 5.61 4.78 0.72
C THR A 80 6.38 5.01 2.02
N SER A 81 7.56 4.41 2.13
CA SER A 81 8.50 4.62 3.25
C SER A 81 9.28 5.92 3.10
N PRO A 82 9.72 6.57 4.19
CA PRO A 82 10.67 7.71 4.12
C PRO A 82 12.06 7.31 3.61
N SER A 83 12.34 6.00 3.54
CA SER A 83 13.57 5.42 3.02
C SER A 83 13.39 4.92 1.59
N GLY A 84 14.48 4.80 0.83
CA GLY A 84 14.45 4.16 -0.48
C GLY A 84 14.07 2.67 -0.40
N GLN A 85 13.95 2.01 -1.56
CA GLN A 85 13.57 0.59 -1.61
C GLN A 85 14.49 -0.27 -0.74
N PHE A 86 13.93 -1.14 0.09
CA PHE A 86 14.72 -2.07 0.89
C PHE A 86 15.51 -3.05 0.00
N ARG A 87 16.83 -3.13 0.18
CA ARG A 87 17.76 -3.94 -0.63
C ARG A 87 18.32 -5.15 0.11
N GLY A 88 18.32 -5.15 1.43
CA GLY A 88 18.72 -6.31 2.21
C GLY A 88 19.25 -6.01 3.60
N ILE A 89 19.61 -7.08 4.29
CA ILE A 89 20.13 -7.09 5.66
C ILE A 89 21.54 -7.66 5.62
N ARG A 90 22.48 -7.07 6.36
CA ARG A 90 23.79 -7.67 6.62
C ARG A 90 24.05 -7.73 8.12
N THR A 91 24.82 -8.71 8.54
CA THR A 91 25.33 -8.76 9.91
C THR A 91 26.27 -7.60 10.15
N ASN A 92 26.12 -6.92 11.28
CA ASN A 92 27.01 -5.85 11.67
C ASN A 92 28.32 -6.45 12.21
N PHE A 93 29.43 -6.23 11.51
CA PHE A 93 30.73 -6.81 11.91
C PHE A 93 31.28 -6.25 13.23
N LEU A 94 30.76 -5.11 13.71
CA LEU A 94 31.17 -4.48 14.97
C LEU A 94 30.29 -4.89 16.15
N SER A 95 29.12 -5.49 15.90
CA SER A 95 28.18 -5.93 16.92
C SER A 95 27.43 -7.17 16.45
N VAL A 96 27.83 -8.33 16.96
CA VAL A 96 27.37 -9.67 16.53
C VAL A 96 25.84 -9.84 16.60
N ASP A 97 25.16 -9.10 17.47
CA ASP A 97 23.71 -9.16 17.65
C ASP A 97 22.94 -8.06 16.87
N ASN A 98 23.62 -7.24 16.06
CA ASN A 98 23.01 -6.17 15.30
C ASN A 98 23.02 -6.44 13.79
N PHE A 99 22.03 -5.88 13.11
CA PHE A 99 21.89 -5.95 11.66
C PHE A 99 21.92 -4.55 11.04
N ASP A 100 22.62 -4.43 9.92
CA ASP A 100 22.62 -3.23 9.09
C ASP A 100 21.60 -3.42 7.95
N PHE A 101 20.66 -2.49 7.83
CA PHE A 101 19.64 -2.47 6.79
C PHE A 101 20.08 -1.55 5.64
N PHE A 102 20.05 -2.06 4.42
CA PHE A 102 20.45 -1.34 3.23
C PHE A 102 19.24 -0.94 2.40
N TYR A 103 19.23 0.31 1.97
CA TYR A 103 18.16 0.88 1.16
C TYR A 103 18.70 1.42 -0.15
N GLY A 104 17.85 1.45 -1.16
CA GLY A 104 18.10 2.06 -2.46
C GLY A 104 18.07 3.58 -2.40
N ARG A 105 18.17 4.18 -3.59
CA ARG A 105 18.06 5.64 -3.73
C ARG A 105 16.67 6.11 -3.30
N LYS A 106 16.59 7.34 -2.82
CA LYS A 106 15.30 8.00 -2.59
C LYS A 106 14.75 8.60 -3.88
N VAL A 107 13.50 8.29 -4.21
CA VAL A 107 12.76 9.00 -5.26
C VAL A 107 12.27 10.36 -4.77
N VAL A 108 11.64 11.14 -5.65
CA VAL A 108 11.25 12.53 -5.33
C VAL A 108 10.24 12.57 -4.18
N ALA A 109 9.24 11.68 -4.18
CA ALA A 109 8.26 11.55 -3.10
C ALA A 109 8.94 11.33 -1.73
N GLN A 110 9.97 10.48 -1.67
CA GLN A 110 10.71 10.17 -0.43
C GLN A 110 11.67 11.29 0.00
N ARG A 111 12.12 12.12 -0.95
CA ARG A 111 12.88 13.35 -0.64
C ARG A 111 11.98 14.44 -0.07
N HIS A 112 10.71 14.47 -0.48
CA HIS A 112 9.68 15.39 0.01
C HIS A 112 8.73 14.69 0.99
N PHE A 113 9.24 13.73 1.78
CA PHE A 113 8.40 12.91 2.65
C PHE A 113 7.62 13.74 3.68
N TYR A 114 8.12 14.92 4.06
CA TYR A 114 7.39 15.85 4.93
C TYR A 114 6.04 16.28 4.33
N GLU A 115 5.91 16.35 3.00
CA GLU A 115 4.64 16.68 2.33
C GLU A 115 3.67 15.49 2.36
N LEU A 116 4.18 14.26 2.15
CA LEU A 116 3.41 13.04 2.34
C LEU A 116 2.94 12.90 3.79
N GLU A 117 3.78 13.26 4.76
CA GLU A 117 3.42 13.25 6.18
C GLU A 117 2.27 14.22 6.46
N GLN A 118 2.27 15.42 5.86
CA GLN A 118 1.13 16.33 5.98
C GLN A 118 -0.16 15.75 5.40
N ILE A 119 -0.09 15.03 4.26
CA ILE A 119 -1.24 14.32 3.69
C ILE A 119 -1.74 13.25 4.67
N MET A 120 -0.85 12.43 5.22
CA MET A 120 -1.19 11.37 6.17
C MET A 120 -1.82 11.93 7.46
N ILE A 121 -1.27 13.03 8.01
CA ILE A 121 -1.83 13.73 9.16
C ILE A 121 -3.24 14.24 8.83
N GLY A 122 -3.44 14.84 7.66
CA GLY A 122 -4.76 15.28 7.20
C GLY A 122 -5.76 14.12 7.10
N ALA A 123 -5.35 12.99 6.53
CA ALA A 123 -6.18 11.79 6.42
C ALA A 123 -6.58 11.24 7.80
N LEU A 124 -5.64 11.14 8.74
CA LEU A 124 -5.93 10.74 10.13
C LEU A 124 -6.87 11.73 10.82
N GLY A 125 -6.72 13.03 10.55
CA GLY A 125 -7.63 14.08 11.02
C GLY A 125 -9.07 13.86 10.55
N VAL A 126 -9.25 13.48 9.28
CA VAL A 126 -10.58 13.13 8.74
C VAL A 126 -11.13 11.87 9.42
N CYS A 127 -10.33 10.81 9.59
CA CYS A 127 -10.77 9.60 10.30
C CYS A 127 -11.24 9.91 11.73
N HIS A 128 -10.48 10.73 12.46
CA HIS A 128 -10.84 11.16 13.81
C HIS A 128 -12.13 12.00 13.82
N HIS A 129 -12.24 13.00 12.93
CA HIS A 129 -13.44 13.82 12.80
C HIS A 129 -14.66 12.96 12.49
N SER A 130 -14.56 12.05 11.53
CA SER A 130 -15.64 11.13 11.18
C SER A 130 -16.07 10.25 12.34
N ALA A 131 -15.12 9.71 13.12
CA ALA A 131 -15.43 8.91 14.30
C ALA A 131 -16.15 9.71 15.41
N VAL A 132 -15.73 10.96 15.65
CA VAL A 132 -16.34 11.83 16.67
C VAL A 132 -17.75 12.28 16.28
N HIS A 133 -17.99 12.50 14.99
CA HIS A 133 -19.24 13.05 14.46
C HIS A 133 -20.17 12.00 13.85
N ASP A 134 -19.87 10.71 14.02
CA ASP A 134 -20.66 9.59 13.47
C ASP A 134 -20.87 9.71 11.94
N VAL A 135 -19.85 10.20 11.24
CA VAL A 135 -19.86 10.32 9.77
C VAL A 135 -19.36 9.02 9.18
N HIS A 136 -20.23 8.32 8.46
CA HIS A 136 -19.93 7.08 7.77
C HIS A 136 -19.92 7.32 6.26
N PHE A 137 -19.05 6.59 5.56
CA PHE A 137 -19.05 6.53 4.10
C PHE A 137 -19.41 5.11 3.67
N SER A 138 -20.33 4.98 2.73
CA SER A 138 -20.60 3.70 2.10
C SER A 138 -19.45 3.32 1.14
N SER A 139 -19.32 2.03 0.83
CA SER A 139 -18.34 1.58 -0.16
C SER A 139 -18.54 2.25 -1.51
N GLU A 140 -19.79 2.50 -1.92
CA GLU A 140 -20.12 3.19 -3.17
C GLU A 140 -19.65 4.65 -3.16
N GLU A 141 -19.77 5.37 -2.04
CA GLU A 141 -19.28 6.75 -1.92
C GLU A 141 -17.75 6.80 -2.01
N ILE A 142 -17.06 5.88 -1.34
CA ILE A 142 -15.60 5.75 -1.42
C ILE A 142 -15.16 5.39 -2.85
N GLU A 143 -15.84 4.45 -3.50
CA GLU A 143 -15.59 4.13 -4.92
C GLU A 143 -15.77 5.36 -5.80
N GLN A 144 -16.87 6.11 -5.66
CA GLN A 144 -17.10 7.33 -6.46
C GLN A 144 -16.02 8.40 -6.27
N LEU A 145 -15.53 8.58 -5.05
CA LEU A 145 -14.41 9.46 -4.76
C LEU A 145 -13.14 8.99 -5.46
N LEU A 146 -12.77 7.72 -5.30
CA LEU A 146 -11.60 7.13 -5.94
C LEU A 146 -11.69 7.24 -7.46
N TYR A 147 -12.83 6.91 -8.05
CA TYR A 147 -13.04 7.03 -9.50
C TYR A 147 -12.90 8.47 -10.00
N SER A 148 -13.32 9.45 -9.21
CA SER A 148 -13.19 10.86 -9.57
C SER A 148 -11.72 11.28 -9.57
N TYR A 149 -10.99 11.03 -8.48
CA TYR A 149 -9.58 11.45 -8.35
C TYR A 149 -8.63 10.65 -9.24
N MET A 150 -8.89 9.36 -9.43
CA MET A 150 -8.04 8.48 -10.24
C MET A 150 -8.42 8.49 -11.72
N GLY A 151 -9.58 9.03 -12.11
CA GLY A 151 -10.07 8.97 -13.49
C GLY A 151 -10.00 10.27 -14.29
N LYS A 152 -9.92 11.43 -13.63
CA LYS A 152 -10.03 12.74 -14.29
C LYS A 152 -8.75 13.57 -14.17
N PRO A 153 -8.28 14.20 -15.26
CA PRO A 153 -7.20 15.18 -15.19
C PRO A 153 -7.57 16.35 -14.28
N ASN A 154 -6.58 16.99 -13.66
CA ASN A 154 -6.72 18.18 -12.80
C ASN A 154 -7.46 18.00 -11.46
N MET A 155 -7.84 16.78 -11.08
CA MET A 155 -8.37 16.53 -9.71
C MET A 155 -7.30 16.63 -8.64
N ILE A 156 -6.04 16.40 -9.01
CA ILE A 156 -4.87 16.53 -8.14
C ILE A 156 -4.12 17.81 -8.55
N PRO A 157 -3.89 18.74 -7.60
CA PRO A 157 -3.16 19.97 -7.89
C PRO A 157 -1.76 19.70 -8.46
N ARG A 158 -1.38 20.46 -9.49
CA ARG A 158 -0.10 20.27 -10.21
C ARG A 158 1.14 20.32 -9.32
N PHE A 159 1.11 21.17 -8.30
CA PHE A 159 2.23 21.28 -7.35
C PHE A 159 2.41 20.04 -6.47
N MET A 160 1.49 19.07 -6.50
CA MET A 160 1.59 17.80 -5.77
C MET A 160 2.03 16.64 -6.66
N HIS A 161 2.20 16.85 -7.98
CA HIS A 161 2.43 15.76 -8.93
C HIS A 161 3.72 14.99 -8.67
N HIS A 162 4.75 15.64 -8.11
CA HIS A 162 6.02 15.02 -7.76
C HIS A 162 5.92 14.01 -6.62
N LEU A 163 4.83 14.02 -5.86
CA LEU A 163 4.57 13.01 -4.82
C LEU A 163 4.09 11.67 -5.38
N PHE A 164 3.76 11.63 -6.68
CA PHE A 164 3.36 10.41 -7.38
C PHE A 164 4.53 9.71 -8.08
N ASP A 165 5.77 10.15 -7.82
CA ASP A 165 6.98 9.49 -8.29
C ASP A 165 7.31 8.27 -7.43
N MET A 166 7.50 7.13 -8.09
CA MET A 166 7.78 5.84 -7.49
C MET A 166 9.07 5.24 -8.04
N ASP A 167 9.73 4.44 -7.21
CA ASP A 167 10.88 3.63 -7.65
C ASP A 167 10.35 2.36 -8.33
N ASP A 168 10.74 2.15 -9.58
CA ASP A 168 10.41 0.97 -10.38
C ASP A 168 11.70 0.33 -10.93
N ASP A 169 12.77 0.38 -10.13
CA ASP A 169 14.05 -0.25 -10.41
C ASP A 169 13.91 -1.79 -10.58
N VAL A 170 12.86 -2.43 -10.03
CA VAL A 170 12.61 -3.88 -10.14
C VAL A 170 12.26 -4.28 -11.58
N THR A 171 11.49 -3.46 -12.30
CA THR A 171 11.15 -3.72 -13.71
C THR A 171 12.10 -3.03 -14.70
N GLY A 172 13.04 -2.21 -14.19
CA GLY A 172 14.07 -1.52 -14.97
C GLY A 172 13.67 -0.14 -15.48
N ASN A 173 12.49 0.38 -15.10
CA ASN A 173 12.00 1.68 -15.54
C ASN A 173 12.59 2.87 -14.75
N GLY A 174 13.29 2.60 -13.65
CA GLY A 174 13.92 3.63 -12.85
C GLY A 174 12.92 4.35 -11.96
N THR A 175 12.42 5.50 -12.41
CA THR A 175 11.38 6.25 -11.69
C THR A 175 10.16 6.40 -12.59
N VAL A 176 9.00 6.03 -12.09
CA VAL A 176 7.71 6.15 -12.79
C VAL A 176 6.80 7.10 -12.01
N ASN A 177 6.16 8.03 -12.71
CA ASN A 177 5.14 8.89 -12.12
C ASN A 177 3.74 8.32 -12.42
N ALA A 178 2.95 8.02 -11.39
CA ALA A 178 1.64 7.39 -11.57
C ALA A 178 0.68 8.26 -12.41
N LEU A 179 0.66 9.58 -12.19
CA LEU A 179 -0.19 10.50 -12.94
C LEU A 179 0.17 10.50 -14.43
N GLN A 180 1.46 10.56 -14.76
CA GLN A 180 1.93 10.51 -16.13
C GLN A 180 1.63 9.16 -16.79
N PHE A 181 1.87 8.07 -16.06
CA PHE A 181 1.64 6.70 -16.55
C PHE A 181 0.19 6.49 -17.01
N PHE A 182 -0.77 7.05 -16.26
CA PHE A 182 -2.20 6.96 -16.59
C PHE A 182 -2.73 8.13 -17.44
N GLY A 183 -1.87 9.00 -17.95
CA GLY A 183 -2.25 10.12 -18.83
C GLY A 183 -3.03 11.25 -18.15
N LEU A 184 -2.80 11.47 -16.85
CA LEU A 184 -3.50 12.46 -16.02
C LEU A 184 -2.68 13.72 -15.69
N ALA A 185 -1.42 13.78 -16.10
CA ALA A 185 -0.48 14.87 -15.78
C ALA A 185 -0.57 16.11 -16.71
N SER A 186 -1.73 16.38 -17.33
CA SER A 186 -1.92 17.46 -18.32
C SER A 186 -1.93 18.87 -17.73
#